data_AF-A0A3G2I9P8-F1
#
_entry.id   AF-A0A3G2I9P8-F1
#
_cell.length_a   1.000
_cell.length_b   1.000
_cell.length_c   1.000
_cell.angle_alpha   90.00
_cell.angle_beta   90.00
_cell.angle_gamma   90.00
#
_symmetry.space_group_name_H-M   'P 1'
#
loop_
_entity.id
_entity.type
_entity.pdbx_description
1 polymer ?
#
loop_
_entity_poly.entity_id
_entity_poly.type
_entity_poly.pdbx_seq_one_letter_code
_entity_poly.pdbx_strand_id
1 'polypeptide(L)'
;MRFKKILLIAVLAIAGCSAKGDTASQQRNTIQQMRIDTLTKLYKIHPEARKQILKSKGYAVFSNNSSKILMLGFGSGYGVVKDLRSGKDTYMKMAQAGAGVGMGVKQLRTVLVFNDSKALSDFIKNGYIVGADANAAAKYDDKGLPAVNASASAVAPSSVELPKQLYVYEMTEKGLAAQAMVNGYKYWPDDALNGK
;
A
#
# COMPACT_ATOMS: atom_id res chain seq x y z
N MET A 1 -45.92 1.52 7.14
CA MET A 1 -44.86 0.83 7.92
C MET A 1 -44.08 -0.24 7.13
N ARG A 2 -43.68 0.02 5.87
CA ARG A 2 -42.97 -0.97 5.02
C ARG A 2 -41.56 -0.57 4.56
N PHE A 3 -41.07 0.61 4.97
CA PHE A 3 -39.72 1.09 4.60
C PHE A 3 -38.62 0.76 5.62
N LYS A 4 -38.98 0.31 6.84
CA LYS A 4 -37.99 0.00 7.90
C LYS A 4 -37.31 -1.38 7.77
N LYS A 5 -37.72 -2.24 6.83
CA LYS A 5 -37.17 -3.59 6.67
C LYS A 5 -36.14 -3.75 5.55
N ILE A 6 -35.89 -2.70 4.76
CA ILE A 6 -34.93 -2.74 3.64
C ILE A 6 -33.50 -2.39 4.09
N LEU A 7 -33.32 -1.88 5.32
CA LEU A 7 -32.03 -1.46 5.86
C LEU A 7 -31.23 -2.56 6.57
N LEU A 8 -31.51 -3.85 6.33
CA LEU A 8 -30.87 -4.96 7.06
C LEU A 8 -30.13 -5.99 6.18
N ILE A 9 -29.93 -5.71 4.89
CA ILE A 9 -29.18 -6.59 3.96
C ILE A 9 -28.08 -5.76 3.29
N ALA A 10 -27.07 -5.35 4.05
CA ALA A 10 -25.83 -4.78 3.51
C ALA A 10 -24.62 -4.99 4.44
N VAL A 11 -24.62 -6.03 5.28
CA VAL A 11 -23.52 -6.30 6.24
C VAL A 11 -22.69 -7.55 5.88
N LEU A 12 -23.04 -8.31 4.83
CA LEU A 12 -22.19 -9.40 4.37
C LEU A 12 -21.51 -9.07 3.04
N ALA A 13 -20.19 -9.27 3.01
CA ALA A 13 -19.27 -9.11 1.89
C ALA A 13 -18.53 -7.77 1.73
N ILE A 14 -18.02 -7.18 2.82
CA ILE A 14 -16.66 -6.61 2.73
C ILE A 14 -15.69 -7.77 2.94
N ALA A 15 -15.69 -8.74 2.02
CA ALA A 15 -14.53 -9.59 1.84
C ALA A 15 -13.46 -8.66 1.26
N GLY A 16 -12.74 -7.96 2.14
CA GLY A 16 -11.51 -7.30 1.75
C GLY A 16 -10.69 -8.32 0.99
N CYS A 17 -10.10 -7.92 -0.14
CA CYS A 17 -9.24 -8.81 -0.91
C CYS A 17 -8.05 -9.21 -0.03
N SER A 18 -8.18 -10.33 0.69
CA SER A 18 -7.07 -10.96 1.38
C SER A 18 -6.20 -11.67 0.37
N ALA A 19 -4.96 -11.98 0.76
CA ALA A 19 -4.13 -12.87 -0.05
C ALA A 19 -4.85 -14.21 -0.22
N LYS A 20 -4.69 -14.83 -1.40
CA LYS A 20 -5.26 -16.14 -1.70
C LYS A 20 -4.67 -17.20 -0.78
N GLY A 21 -5.52 -18.07 -0.21
CA GLY A 21 -5.14 -19.19 0.64
C GLY A 21 -6.08 -19.34 1.84
N ASP A 22 -6.29 -20.58 2.26
CA ASP A 22 -7.22 -20.94 3.35
C ASP A 22 -6.54 -20.91 4.72
N THR A 23 -5.21 -20.99 4.73
CA THR A 23 -4.38 -20.93 5.95
C THR A 23 -3.44 -19.72 5.92
N ALA A 24 -3.03 -19.25 7.11
CA ALA A 24 -2.03 -18.18 7.21
C ALA A 24 -0.72 -18.53 6.47
N SER A 25 -0.30 -19.80 6.48
CA SER A 25 0.88 -20.25 5.75
C SER A 25 0.72 -20.09 4.23
N GLN A 26 -0.42 -20.52 3.67
CA GLN A 26 -0.72 -20.36 2.25
C GLN A 26 -0.83 -18.89 1.85
N GLN A 27 -1.49 -18.07 2.67
CA GLN A 27 -1.59 -16.63 2.44
C GLN A 27 -0.21 -15.97 2.43
N ARG A 28 0.65 -16.31 3.41
CA ARG A 28 2.04 -15.84 3.43
C ARG A 28 2.78 -16.24 2.16
N ASN A 29 2.67 -17.49 1.71
CA ASN A 29 3.29 -17.95 0.47
C ASN A 29 2.81 -17.17 -0.76
N THR A 30 1.51 -16.90 -0.86
CA THR A 30 0.95 -16.05 -1.92
C THR A 30 1.55 -14.64 -1.89
N ILE A 31 1.69 -14.05 -0.70
CA ILE A 31 2.31 -12.72 -0.54
C ILE A 31 3.81 -12.76 -0.90
N GLN A 32 4.52 -13.83 -0.56
CA GLN A 32 5.93 -13.97 -0.95
C GLN A 32 6.09 -14.07 -2.46
N GLN A 33 5.23 -14.83 -3.13
CA GLN A 33 5.29 -14.93 -4.58
C GLN A 33 4.94 -13.60 -5.24
N MET A 34 3.91 -12.94 -4.71
CA MET A 34 3.56 -11.58 -5.12
C MET A 34 4.75 -10.61 -5.03
N ARG A 35 5.51 -10.66 -3.94
CA ARG A 35 6.73 -9.85 -3.76
C ARG A 35 7.77 -10.16 -4.84
N ILE A 36 8.04 -11.44 -5.10
CA ILE A 36 9.04 -11.88 -6.08
C ILE A 36 8.66 -11.39 -7.48
N ASP A 37 7.41 -11.61 -7.89
CA ASP A 37 6.92 -11.21 -9.21
C ASP A 37 6.98 -9.69 -9.40
N THR A 38 6.58 -8.95 -8.37
CA THR A 38 6.57 -7.47 -8.38
C THR A 38 7.99 -6.92 -8.49
N LEU A 39 8.94 -7.42 -7.70
CA LEU A 39 10.34 -6.98 -7.78
C LEU A 39 10.98 -7.37 -9.11
N THR A 40 10.68 -8.57 -9.61
CA THR A 40 11.17 -9.02 -10.93
C THR A 40 10.68 -8.08 -12.03
N LYS A 41 9.40 -7.67 -11.99
CA LYS A 41 8.85 -6.68 -12.92
C LYS A 41 9.50 -5.31 -12.72
N LEU A 42 9.65 -4.86 -11.47
CA LEU A 42 10.28 -3.58 -11.15
C LEU A 42 11.69 -3.50 -11.74
N TYR A 43 12.52 -4.53 -11.56
CA TYR A 43 13.90 -4.52 -12.05
C TYR A 43 14.03 -4.59 -13.57
N LYS A 44 13.00 -5.06 -14.27
CA LYS A 44 12.95 -4.99 -15.75
C LYS A 44 12.65 -3.57 -16.23
N ILE A 45 11.83 -2.82 -15.49
CA ILE A 45 11.41 -1.45 -15.85
C ILE A 45 12.41 -0.41 -15.34
N HIS A 46 12.91 -0.61 -14.12
CA HIS A 46 13.80 0.27 -13.35
C HIS A 46 14.99 -0.53 -12.78
N PRO A 47 16.00 -0.89 -13.60
CA PRO A 47 17.16 -1.67 -13.14
C PRO A 47 17.90 -1.05 -11.93
N GLU A 48 17.91 0.28 -11.83
CA GLU A 48 18.47 1.06 -10.74
C GLU A 48 17.81 0.77 -9.38
N ALA A 49 16.53 0.38 -9.38
CA ALA A 49 15.79 0.05 -8.16
C ALA A 49 16.44 -1.13 -7.41
N ARG A 50 17.11 -2.04 -8.13
CA ARG A 50 17.86 -3.16 -7.52
C ARG A 50 18.95 -2.65 -6.59
N LYS A 51 19.73 -1.65 -7.02
CA LYS A 51 20.80 -1.05 -6.22
C LYS A 51 20.23 -0.27 -5.03
N GLN A 52 19.11 0.42 -5.22
CA GLN A 52 18.46 1.17 -4.14
C GLN A 52 17.93 0.23 -3.04
N ILE A 53 17.22 -0.83 -3.42
CA ILE A 53 16.69 -1.83 -2.47
C ILE A 53 17.83 -2.54 -1.73
N LEU A 54 18.91 -2.92 -2.42
CA LEU A 54 20.04 -3.59 -1.77
C LEU A 54 20.78 -2.71 -0.76
N LYS A 55 20.75 -1.38 -0.92
CA LYS A 55 21.41 -0.43 -0.03
C LYS A 55 20.51 0.10 1.08
N SER A 56 19.22 -0.24 1.06
CA SER A 56 18.24 0.27 2.00
C SER A 56 18.31 -0.47 3.35
N LYS A 57 17.54 -0.01 4.33
CA LYS A 57 17.34 -0.70 5.61
C LYS A 57 16.22 -1.73 5.53
N GLY A 58 15.31 -1.55 4.59
CA GLY A 58 14.20 -2.44 4.32
C GLY A 58 13.38 -1.96 3.15
N TYR A 59 12.42 -2.77 2.72
CA TYR A 59 11.48 -2.40 1.68
C TYR A 59 10.14 -3.07 1.94
N ALA A 60 9.07 -2.47 1.44
CA ALA A 60 7.74 -3.06 1.45
C ALA A 60 7.22 -3.23 0.04
N VAL A 61 6.48 -4.30 -0.20
CA VAL A 61 5.82 -4.57 -1.47
C VAL A 61 4.36 -4.84 -1.22
N PHE A 62 3.50 -4.11 -1.92
CA PHE A 62 2.06 -4.16 -1.79
C PHE A 62 1.38 -4.46 -3.12
N SER A 63 0.25 -5.14 -3.03
CA SER A 63 -0.72 -5.32 -4.10
C SER A 63 -2.06 -4.78 -3.63
N ASN A 64 -2.68 -3.91 -4.42
CA ASN A 64 -4.03 -3.42 -4.13
C ASN A 64 -4.91 -3.41 -5.37
N ASN A 65 -6.19 -3.66 -5.13
CA ASN A 65 -7.24 -3.48 -6.11
C ASN A 65 -7.93 -2.17 -5.78
N SER A 66 -7.78 -1.19 -6.67
CA SER A 66 -8.46 0.11 -6.58
C SER A 66 -9.68 0.07 -7.50
N SER A 67 -10.86 0.21 -6.91
CA SER A 67 -12.12 0.36 -7.63
C SER A 67 -12.52 1.83 -7.65
N LYS A 68 -12.96 2.32 -8.82
CA LYS A 68 -13.41 3.69 -9.00
C LYS A 68 -14.80 3.74 -9.61
N ILE A 69 -15.68 4.50 -8.98
CA ILE A 69 -17.05 4.76 -9.43
C ILE A 69 -17.27 6.27 -9.39
N LEU A 70 -17.46 6.86 -10.56
CA LEU A 70 -17.66 8.31 -10.75
C LEU A 70 -16.49 9.14 -10.19
N MET A 71 -16.69 9.72 -9.01
CA MET A 71 -15.75 10.62 -8.33
C MET A 71 -15.12 9.98 -7.08
N LEU A 72 -15.54 8.78 -6.70
CA LEU A 72 -15.09 8.09 -5.50
C LEU A 72 -14.24 6.88 -5.86
N GLY A 73 -13.07 6.79 -5.23
CA GLY A 73 -12.15 5.66 -5.33
C GLY A 73 -11.99 4.98 -3.98
N PHE A 74 -12.08 3.66 -3.97
CA PHE A 74 -11.82 2.83 -2.80
C PHE A 74 -10.95 1.65 -3.20
N GLY A 75 -10.07 1.22 -2.31
CA GLY A 75 -9.24 0.06 -2.56
C GLY A 75 -8.84 -0.65 -1.29
N SER A 76 -8.50 -1.92 -1.43
CA SER A 76 -7.88 -2.71 -0.38
C SER A 76 -6.76 -3.55 -0.95
N GLY A 77 -5.85 -3.96 -0.09
CA GLY A 77 -4.69 -4.72 -0.50
C GLY A 77 -3.96 -5.35 0.66
N TYR A 78 -2.89 -6.05 0.30
CA TYR A 78 -2.01 -6.75 1.21
C TYR A 78 -0.57 -6.60 0.74
N GLY A 79 0.37 -6.83 1.65
CA GLY A 79 1.78 -6.74 1.33
C GLY A 79 2.67 -7.35 2.38
N VAL A 80 3.97 -7.16 2.18
CA VAL A 80 5.00 -7.60 3.11
C VAL A 80 6.09 -6.55 3.19
N VAL A 81 6.57 -6.31 4.40
CA VAL A 81 7.76 -5.52 4.69
C VAL A 81 8.91 -6.49 4.97
N LYS A 82 10.02 -6.34 4.25
CA LYS A 82 11.29 -7.01 4.53
C LYS A 82 12.20 -6.06 5.30
N ASP A 83 12.55 -6.44 6.53
CA ASP A 83 13.65 -5.82 7.26
C ASP A 83 14.97 -6.48 6.82
N LEU A 84 15.87 -5.71 6.19
CA LEU A 84 17.13 -6.24 5.68
C LEU A 84 18.18 -6.42 6.78
N ARG A 85 18.01 -5.80 7.95
CA ARG A 85 18.89 -5.99 9.11
C ARG A 85 18.57 -7.29 9.84
N SER A 86 17.29 -7.54 10.14
CA SER A 86 16.88 -8.74 10.87
C SER A 86 16.56 -9.93 9.97
N GLY A 87 16.34 -9.69 8.67
CA GLY A 87 15.84 -10.71 7.74
C GLY A 87 14.36 -11.05 7.94
N LYS A 88 13.66 -10.41 8.87
CA LYS A 88 12.26 -10.69 9.17
C LYS A 88 11.32 -10.12 8.12
N ASP A 89 10.30 -10.90 7.77
CA ASP A 89 9.15 -10.46 7.01
C ASP A 89 7.99 -10.11 7.96
N THR A 90 7.37 -8.95 7.74
CA THR A 90 6.12 -8.56 8.43
C THR A 90 5.02 -8.35 7.42
N TYR A 91 3.92 -9.08 7.57
CA TYR A 91 2.79 -9.04 6.67
C TYR A 91 1.87 -7.88 7.01
N MET A 92 1.38 -7.20 5.98
CA MET A 92 0.67 -5.94 6.11
C MET A 92 -0.65 -5.97 5.35
N LYS A 93 -1.64 -5.25 5.87
CA LYS A 93 -2.87 -4.88 5.21
C LYS A 93 -2.78 -3.43 4.75
N MET A 94 -3.55 -3.10 3.71
CA MET A 94 -3.73 -1.72 3.28
C MET A 94 -5.15 -1.42 2.83
N ALA A 95 -5.55 -0.17 3.01
CA ALA A 95 -6.76 0.41 2.46
C ALA A 95 -6.43 1.71 1.75
N GLN A 96 -7.23 2.02 0.73
CA GLN A 96 -7.15 3.23 -0.06
C GLN A 96 -8.54 3.87 -0.10
N ALA A 97 -8.59 5.18 0.06
CA ALA A 97 -9.77 5.99 -0.22
C ALA A 97 -9.33 7.30 -0.86
N GLY A 98 -10.04 7.75 -1.88
CA GLY A 98 -9.69 8.97 -2.60
C GLY A 98 -10.82 9.49 -3.46
N ALA A 99 -10.66 10.72 -3.92
CA ALA A 99 -11.60 11.35 -4.84
C ALA A 99 -10.92 11.65 -6.18
N GLY A 100 -11.66 11.51 -7.27
CA GLY A 100 -11.23 11.94 -8.59
C GLY A 100 -12.05 11.32 -9.71
N VAL A 101 -11.99 11.90 -10.90
CA VAL A 101 -12.76 11.43 -12.06
C VAL A 101 -12.21 10.08 -12.55
N GLY A 102 -13.09 9.14 -12.85
CA GLY A 102 -12.76 7.91 -13.59
C GLY A 102 -13.65 6.74 -13.22
N MET A 103 -13.52 5.64 -13.96
CA MET A 103 -14.32 4.43 -13.73
C MET A 103 -13.47 3.19 -13.97
N GLY A 104 -13.69 2.15 -13.16
CA GLY A 104 -13.12 0.84 -13.37
C GLY A 104 -12.27 0.34 -12.20
N VAL A 105 -11.80 -0.90 -12.33
CA VAL A 105 -10.92 -1.56 -11.36
C VAL A 105 -9.50 -1.56 -11.91
N LYS A 106 -8.55 -1.14 -11.08
CA LYS A 106 -7.12 -1.17 -11.39
C LYS A 106 -6.39 -1.99 -10.34
N GLN A 107 -5.57 -2.93 -10.80
CA GLN A 107 -4.58 -3.57 -9.96
C GLN A 107 -3.32 -2.72 -9.94
N LEU A 108 -2.87 -2.37 -8.74
CA LEU A 108 -1.70 -1.57 -8.49
C LEU A 108 -0.70 -2.40 -7.67
N ARG A 109 0.58 -2.20 -7.97
CA ARG A 109 1.71 -2.74 -7.22
C ARG A 109 2.54 -1.57 -6.73
N THR A 110 2.80 -1.52 -5.43
CA THR A 110 3.59 -0.44 -4.83
C THR A 110 4.81 -1.02 -4.13
N VAL A 111 5.99 -0.47 -4.40
CA VAL A 111 7.24 -0.79 -3.70
C VAL A 111 7.73 0.44 -2.96
N LEU A 112 7.84 0.33 -1.64
CA LEU A 112 8.38 1.34 -0.74
C LEU A 112 9.79 0.95 -0.33
N VAL A 113 10.78 1.84 -0.45
CA VAL A 113 12.18 1.54 -0.09
C VAL A 113 12.62 2.47 1.03
N PHE A 114 12.93 1.91 2.20
CA PHE A 114 13.26 2.65 3.42
C PHE A 114 14.78 2.71 3.62
N ASN A 115 15.38 3.89 3.49
CA ASN A 115 16.80 4.11 3.76
C ASN A 115 17.10 4.48 5.22
N ASP A 116 16.06 4.76 6.00
CA ASP A 116 16.15 5.06 7.43
C ASP A 116 15.55 3.93 8.28
N SER A 117 16.28 3.50 9.30
CA SER A 117 15.87 2.38 10.16
C SER A 117 14.73 2.75 11.10
N LYS A 118 14.62 4.03 11.50
CA LYS A 118 13.53 4.51 12.35
C LYS A 118 12.23 4.57 11.54
N ALA A 119 12.26 5.13 10.33
CA ALA A 119 11.12 5.12 9.42
C ALA A 119 10.61 3.69 9.14
N LEU A 120 11.51 2.75 8.85
CA LEU A 120 11.14 1.34 8.67
C LEU A 120 10.48 0.76 9.94
N SER A 121 11.07 0.98 11.11
CA SER A 121 10.58 0.43 12.37
C SER A 121 9.22 1.02 12.75
N ASP A 122 9.05 2.32 12.56
CA ASP A 122 7.79 3.02 12.82
C ASP A 122 6.69 2.53 11.86
N PHE A 123 7.00 2.32 10.58
CA PHE A 123 6.07 1.74 9.61
C PHE A 123 5.62 0.33 10.02
N ILE A 124 6.57 -0.53 10.41
CA ILE A 124 6.27 -1.90 10.83
C ILE A 124 5.40 -1.91 12.10
N LYS A 125 5.64 -0.99 13.04
CA LYS A 125 4.96 -0.96 14.33
C LYS A 125 3.58 -0.32 14.25
N ASN A 126 3.49 0.84 13.62
CA ASN A 126 2.33 1.72 13.68
C ASN A 126 1.58 1.81 12.34
N GLY A 127 2.18 1.33 11.24
CA GLY A 127 1.70 1.63 9.90
C GLY A 127 1.91 3.08 9.51
N TYR A 128 1.35 3.47 8.36
CA TYR A 128 1.31 4.88 7.91
C TYR A 128 -0.03 5.23 7.30
N ILE A 129 -0.36 6.52 7.36
CA ILE A 129 -1.35 7.14 6.49
C ILE A 129 -0.59 8.03 5.51
N VAL A 130 -0.80 7.79 4.23
CA VAL A 130 -0.22 8.57 3.13
C VAL A 130 -1.35 9.34 2.48
N GLY A 131 -1.40 10.66 2.64
CA GLY A 131 -2.42 11.52 2.06
C GLY A 131 -1.84 12.40 0.95
N ALA A 132 -2.69 12.78 -0.02
CA ALA A 132 -2.29 13.64 -1.13
C ALA A 132 -2.35 15.15 -0.83
N ASP A 133 -2.73 15.54 0.39
CA ASP A 133 -2.61 16.89 0.95
C ASP A 133 -2.11 16.77 2.39
N ALA A 134 -1.18 17.65 2.80
CA ALA A 134 -0.67 17.73 4.17
C ALA A 134 -1.81 17.97 5.19
N ASN A 135 -2.86 18.71 4.80
CA ASN A 135 -4.03 18.94 5.64
C ASN A 135 -4.94 17.70 5.79
N ALA A 136 -4.95 16.83 4.79
CA ALA A 136 -5.69 15.56 4.88
C ALA A 136 -4.95 14.56 5.78
N ALA A 137 -3.61 14.57 5.76
CA ALA A 137 -2.80 13.74 6.66
C ALA A 137 -2.86 14.25 8.12
N ALA A 138 -2.85 15.57 8.33
CA ALA A 138 -2.95 16.21 9.65
C ALA A 138 -4.27 15.92 10.39
N LYS A 139 -5.43 15.89 9.69
CA LYS A 139 -6.73 15.55 10.30
C LYS A 139 -6.83 14.12 10.84
N TYR A 140 -5.90 13.24 10.46
CA TYR A 140 -5.82 11.88 11.00
C TYR A 140 -4.68 11.71 12.02
N ASP A 141 -3.75 12.66 12.11
CA ASP A 141 -2.73 12.74 13.17
C ASP A 141 -3.38 13.01 14.54
N ASP A 142 -4.56 13.65 14.56
CA ASP A 142 -5.44 13.74 15.75
C ASP A 142 -5.85 12.37 16.33
N LYS A 143 -5.57 11.26 15.63
CA LYS A 143 -5.76 9.87 16.10
C LYS A 143 -4.44 9.14 16.45
N GLY A 144 -3.31 9.86 16.53
CA GLY A 144 -2.04 9.36 17.04
C GLY A 144 -1.25 8.42 16.11
N LEU A 145 -1.44 8.53 14.78
CA LEU A 145 -0.71 7.72 13.79
C LEU A 145 0.24 8.62 12.98
N PRO A 146 1.52 8.23 12.81
CA PRO A 146 2.46 9.03 12.03
C PRO A 146 1.96 9.21 10.59
N ALA A 147 1.68 10.45 10.21
CA ALA A 147 1.35 10.84 8.85
C ALA A 147 2.62 10.96 8.00
N VAL A 148 2.64 10.38 6.80
CA VAL A 148 3.69 10.66 5.81
C VAL A 148 3.06 11.48 4.69
N ASN A 149 3.55 12.71 4.50
CA ASN A 149 3.22 13.53 3.35
C ASN A 149 3.87 12.89 2.10
N ALA A 150 3.14 12.04 1.38
CA ALA A 150 3.52 11.68 0.02
C ALA A 150 2.51 12.33 -0.92
N SER A 151 2.87 13.49 -1.46
CA SER A 151 2.17 14.04 -2.61
C SER A 151 2.28 13.01 -3.74
N ALA A 152 1.15 12.44 -4.13
CA ALA A 152 1.05 11.47 -5.21
C ALA A 152 1.32 12.15 -6.56
N SER A 153 2.60 12.35 -6.88
CA SER A 153 3.06 12.63 -8.23
C SER A 153 4.54 12.25 -8.35
N ALA A 154 4.84 11.05 -8.84
CA ALA A 154 6.11 10.75 -9.49
C ALA A 154 6.03 9.37 -10.16
N VAL A 155 5.34 9.31 -11.30
CA VAL A 155 5.76 8.42 -12.36
C VAL A 155 6.85 9.20 -13.11
N ALA A 156 8.10 8.72 -13.04
CA ALA A 156 9.36 9.36 -13.51
C ALA A 156 10.12 10.16 -12.42
N PRO A 157 11.45 10.35 -12.57
CA PRO A 157 12.39 10.65 -11.49
C PRO A 157 12.29 12.13 -11.09
N SER A 158 11.23 12.47 -10.39
CA SER A 158 11.10 13.75 -9.71
C SER A 158 11.08 13.45 -8.23
N SER A 159 12.21 13.73 -7.60
CA SER A 159 12.37 14.02 -6.19
C SER A 159 11.38 15.10 -5.75
N VAL A 160 10.14 14.68 -5.55
CA VAL A 160 9.24 15.33 -4.59
C VAL A 160 9.76 14.94 -3.23
N GLU A 161 10.01 15.94 -2.37
CA GLU A 161 10.65 15.79 -1.07
C GLU A 161 9.79 14.95 -0.11
N LEU A 162 9.76 13.64 -0.35
CA LEU A 162 9.74 12.68 0.73
C LEU A 162 10.93 13.02 1.63
N PRO A 163 10.83 12.92 2.97
CA PRO A 163 12.05 12.96 3.80
C PRO A 163 13.05 12.02 3.14
N LYS A 164 14.29 12.49 2.86
CA LYS A 164 15.35 11.98 1.93
C LYS A 164 15.68 10.45 1.97
N GLN A 165 14.72 9.60 2.25
CA GLN A 165 14.81 8.37 3.03
C GLN A 165 13.76 7.34 2.58
N LEU A 166 12.80 7.72 1.71
CA LEU A 166 11.79 6.82 1.15
C LEU A 166 11.73 6.95 -0.37
N TYR A 167 11.85 5.83 -1.09
CA TYR A 167 11.51 5.77 -2.52
C TYR A 167 10.21 5.02 -2.72
N VAL A 168 9.38 5.46 -3.66
CA VAL A 168 8.08 4.84 -3.99
C VAL A 168 8.04 4.51 -5.47
N TYR A 169 7.76 3.24 -5.79
CA TYR A 169 7.52 2.79 -7.16
C TYR A 169 6.10 2.25 -7.28
N GLU A 170 5.31 2.78 -8.21
CA GLU A 170 3.97 2.29 -8.50
C GLU A 170 3.86 1.75 -9.93
N MET A 171 3.26 0.56 -10.06
CA MET A 171 3.12 -0.15 -11.33
C MET A 171 1.70 -0.69 -11.49
N THR A 172 1.17 -0.65 -12.73
CA THR A 172 -0.03 -1.40 -13.11
C THR A 172 0.33 -2.64 -13.94
N GLU A 173 -0.65 -3.51 -14.18
CA GLU A 173 -0.49 -4.62 -15.14
C GLU A 173 -0.05 -4.12 -16.52
N LYS A 174 -0.63 -3.01 -17.00
CA LYS A 174 -0.38 -2.43 -18.33
C LYS A 174 0.89 -1.55 -18.43
N GLY A 175 1.63 -1.36 -17.34
CA GLY A 175 2.86 -0.54 -17.33
C GLY A 175 2.85 0.56 -16.25
N LEU A 176 3.59 1.64 -16.48
CA LEU A 176 3.66 2.80 -15.58
C LEU A 176 2.26 3.38 -15.33
N ALA A 177 1.88 3.50 -14.07
CA ALA A 177 0.56 3.96 -13.65
C ALA A 177 0.54 5.50 -13.50
N ALA A 178 0.66 6.25 -14.59
CA ALA A 178 0.53 7.70 -14.52
C ALA A 178 -0.95 8.07 -14.43
N GLN A 179 -1.43 8.31 -13.21
CA GLN A 179 -2.61 9.14 -13.03
C GLN A 179 -2.44 9.93 -11.73
N ALA A 180 -2.35 11.25 -11.85
CA ALA A 180 -2.38 12.18 -10.72
C ALA A 180 -3.71 12.00 -9.98
N MET A 181 -3.74 11.12 -8.98
CA MET A 181 -4.87 10.91 -8.11
C MET A 181 -4.50 11.36 -6.70
N VAL A 182 -5.38 12.15 -6.11
CA VAL A 182 -5.30 12.54 -4.70
C VAL A 182 -5.88 11.39 -3.87
N ASN A 183 -5.09 10.34 -3.66
CA ASN A 183 -5.49 9.18 -2.86
C ASN A 183 -4.89 9.25 -1.46
N GLY A 184 -5.70 8.85 -0.47
CA GLY A 184 -5.25 8.49 0.86
C GLY A 184 -5.02 6.98 0.94
N TYR A 185 -3.90 6.55 1.52
CA TYR A 185 -3.61 5.15 1.83
C TYR A 185 -3.43 4.99 3.33
N LYS A 186 -3.88 3.87 3.88
CA LYS A 186 -3.58 3.43 5.24
C LYS A 186 -2.94 2.06 5.17
N TYR A 187 -1.84 1.87 5.88
CA TYR A 187 -1.13 0.60 6.01
C TYR A 187 -1.10 0.18 7.48
N TRP A 188 -1.19 -1.11 7.77
CA TRP A 188 -1.08 -1.63 9.14
C TRP A 188 -0.69 -3.12 9.17
N PRO A 189 -0.09 -3.62 10.28
CA PRO A 189 0.23 -5.03 10.44
C PRO A 189 -0.99 -5.95 10.32
N ASP A 190 -0.80 -7.11 9.71
CA ASP A 190 -1.79 -8.18 9.71
C ASP A 190 -1.51 -9.16 10.85
N ASP A 191 -2.17 -8.98 11.99
CA ASP A 191 -1.93 -9.79 13.19
C ASP A 191 -2.12 -11.30 12.94
N ALA A 192 -3.11 -11.68 12.12
CA ALA A 192 -3.38 -13.08 11.77
C ALA A 192 -2.23 -13.75 11.00
N LEU A 193 -1.48 -12.99 10.20
CA LEU A 193 -0.34 -13.49 9.44
C LEU A 193 0.99 -13.37 10.20
N ASN A 194 1.04 -12.49 11.18
CA ASN A 194 2.23 -12.24 12.01
C ASN A 194 2.22 -13.04 13.33
N GLY A 195 1.16 -13.81 13.61
CA GLY A 195 1.08 -14.70 14.77
C GLY A 195 0.92 -13.96 16.10
N LYS A 196 0.09 -12.91 16.12
CA LYS A 196 -0.26 -12.15 17.32
C LYS A 196 -1.68 -12.46 17.77
#